data_AF-A0A7J4KIS3-F1
#
_entry.id   AF-A0A7J4KIS3-F1
#
_cell.length_a   1.000
_cell.length_b   1.000
_cell.length_c   1.000
_cell.angle_alpha   90.00
_cell.angle_beta   90.00
_cell.angle_gamma   90.00
#
_symmetry.space_group_name_H-M   'P 1'
#
loop_
_entity.id
_entity.type
_entity.pdbx_description
1 polymer ?
#
loop_
_entity_poly.entity_id
_entity_poly.type
_entity_poly.pdbx_seq_one_letter_code
_entity_poly.pdbx_strand_id
1 'polypeptide(L)' 'MIEKIVIGILILCVFLCGCMTPLPDKTGTVKITSSPTGAEVYLDKEYHGTTPGTISAVPT' A
#
# COMPACT_ATOMS: atom_id res chain seq x y z
N MET A 1 9.10 5.90 -45.54
CA MET A 1 10.01 4.93 -44.88
C MET A 1 10.21 5.29 -43.40
N ILE A 2 10.43 6.57 -43.08
CA ILE A 2 10.63 7.09 -41.71
C ILE A 2 9.39 6.97 -40.80
N GLU A 3 8.18 7.24 -41.28
CA GLU A 3 6.96 7.11 -40.45
C GLU A 3 6.76 5.71 -39.85
N LYS A 4 7.03 4.66 -40.64
CA LYS A 4 6.92 3.27 -40.19
C LYS A 4 7.95 2.93 -39.10
N ILE A 5 9.13 3.54 -39.17
CA ILE A 5 10.21 3.39 -38.18
C ILE A 5 9.84 4.14 -36.89
N VAL A 6 9.34 5.37 -36.98
CA VAL A 6 8.93 6.17 -35.82
C VAL A 6 7.79 5.48 -35.06
N ILE A 7 6.79 4.96 -35.76
CA ILE A 7 5.68 4.21 -35.14
C ILE A 7 6.19 2.95 -34.44
N GLY A 8 7.13 2.21 -35.05
CA GLY A 8 7.73 1.03 -34.44
C GLY A 8 8.52 1.32 -33.15
N ILE A 9 9.29 2.41 -33.13
CA ILE A 9 10.04 2.85 -31.93
C ILE A 9 9.08 3.26 -30.82
N LEU A 10 7.98 3.95 -31.16
CA LEU A 10 7.01 4.43 -30.18
C LEU A 10 6.27 3.26 -29.51
N ILE A 11 5.89 2.23 -30.29
CA ILE A 11 5.28 0.99 -29.75
C ILE A 11 6.27 0.22 -28.88
N LEU A 12 7.54 0.11 -29.29
CA LEU A 12 8.59 -0.54 -28.50
C LEU A 12 8.85 0.19 -27.17
N CYS A 13 8.86 1.52 -27.18
CA CYS A 13 9.00 2.33 -25.96
C CYS A 13 7.83 2.13 -25.00
N VAL A 14 6.60 2.00 -25.49
CA VAL A 14 5.43 1.71 -24.64
C VAL A 14 5.49 0.30 -24.06
N PHE A 15 5.97 -0.68 -24.82
CA PHE A 15 6.19 -2.05 -24.34
C PHE A 15 7.31 -2.14 -23.29
N LEU A 16 8.40 -1.39 -23.47
CA LEU A 16 9.51 -1.33 -22.51
C LEU A 16 9.14 -0.51 -21.27
N CYS A 17 8.28 0.49 -21.39
CA CYS A 17 7.80 1.33 -20.30
C CYS A 17 6.53 0.75 -19.66
N GLY A 18 6.52 -0.57 -19.42
CA GLY A 18 5.48 -1.26 -18.66
C GLY A 18 5.36 -0.69 -17.24
N CYS A 19 4.68 0.44 -17.10
CA CYS A 19 4.47 1.15 -15.87
C CYS A 19 3.33 0.43 -15.12
N MET A 20 3.67 -0.66 -14.44
CA MET A 20 2.80 -1.23 -13.43
C MET A 20 2.84 -0.30 -12.22
N THR A 21 2.02 0.75 -12.22
CA THR A 21 1.80 1.51 -10.99
C THR A 21 1.05 0.59 -10.02
N PRO A 22 1.62 0.23 -8.85
CA PRO A 22 0.85 -0.49 -7.85
C PRO A 22 -0.38 0.35 -7.50
N LEU A 23 -1.55 -0.28 -7.52
CA LEU A 23 -2.75 0.36 -7.00
C LEU A 23 -2.44 0.72 -5.54
N PRO A 24 -2.74 1.95 -5.07
CA PRO A 24 -2.53 2.28 -3.67
C PRO A 24 -3.33 1.31 -2.81
N ASP A 25 -2.64 0.56 -1.96
CA ASP A 25 -3.28 -0.31 -1.00
C ASP A 25 -4.23 0.54 -0.15
N LYS A 26 -5.51 0.16 -0.14
CA LYS A 26 -6.48 0.83 0.72
C LYS A 26 -6.14 0.45 2.15
N THR A 27 -5.65 1.43 2.88
CA THR A 27 -5.33 1.27 4.30
C THR A 27 -6.15 2.21 5.16
N GLY A 28 -6.44 1.76 6.38
CA GLY A 28 -7.16 2.48 7.42
C GLY A 28 -6.27 2.79 8.63
N THR A 29 -6.86 3.48 9.60
CA THR A 29 -6.25 3.75 10.91
C THR A 29 -7.18 3.27 12.01
N VAL A 30 -6.65 2.55 12.98
CA VAL A 30 -7.38 2.02 14.14
C VAL A 30 -6.87 2.70 15.40
N LYS A 31 -7.78 3.27 16.19
CA LYS A 31 -7.49 3.84 17.52
C LYS A 31 -8.05 2.91 18.59
N ILE A 32 -7.20 2.47 19.52
CA ILE A 32 -7.56 1.52 20.57
C ILE A 32 -7.35 2.18 21.95
N THR A 33 -8.37 2.09 22.79
CA THR A 33 -8.35 2.60 24.17
C THR A 33 -9.02 1.59 25.10
N SER A 34 -8.50 1.39 26.31
CA SER A 34 -9.11 0.52 27.33
C SER A 34 -9.11 1.18 28.71
N SER A 35 -10.02 0.70 29.56
CA SER A 35 -10.08 1.03 30.99
C SER A 35 -10.22 -0.29 31.78
N PRO A 36 -9.21 -0.74 32.54
CA PRO A 36 -7.93 -0.07 32.81
C PRO A 36 -7.01 0.00 31.59
N THR A 37 -6.05 0.94 31.61
CA THR A 37 -4.99 1.08 30.59
C THR A 37 -3.94 -0.03 30.70
N GLY A 38 -3.15 -0.24 29.64
CA GLY A 38 -2.07 -1.23 29.63
C GLY A 38 -2.47 -2.61 29.11
N ALA A 39 -3.63 -2.74 28.45
CA ALA A 39 -4.01 -3.99 27.79
C ALA A 39 -3.14 -4.22 26.56
N GLU A 40 -2.70 -5.45 26.33
CA GLU A 40 -1.94 -5.81 25.13
C GLU A 40 -2.82 -5.74 23.88
N VAL A 41 -2.27 -5.21 22.80
CA VAL A 41 -2.95 -5.06 21.52
C VAL A 41 -2.34 -6.02 20.52
N TYR A 42 -3.18 -6.90 19.96
CA TYR A 42 -2.81 -7.79 18.88
C TYR A 42 -3.69 -7.55 17.65
N LEU A 43 -3.10 -7.48 16.46
CA LEU A 43 -3.78 -7.39 15.17
C LEU A 43 -3.22 -8.51 14.29
N ASP A 44 -4.09 -9.34 13.71
CA ASP A 44 -3.69 -10.49 12.89
C ASP A 44 -2.65 -11.43 13.54
N LYS A 45 -2.73 -11.56 14.88
CA LYS A 45 -1.82 -12.34 15.74
C LYS A 45 -0.42 -11.72 15.91
N GLU A 46 -0.19 -10.50 15.42
CA GLU A 46 1.01 -9.70 15.66
C GLU A 46 0.80 -8.76 16.86
N TYR A 47 1.84 -8.55 17.66
CA TYR A 47 1.81 -7.65 18.82
C TYR A 47 2.10 -6.21 18.41
N HIS A 48 1.23 -5.27 18.80
CA HIS A 48 1.31 -3.85 18.44
C HIS A 48 1.47 -2.91 19.65
N GLY A 49 1.83 -3.45 20.82
CA GLY A 49 2.03 -2.66 22.04
C GLY A 49 0.86 -2.76 23.03
N THR A 50 0.67 -1.72 23.82
CA THR A 50 -0.38 -1.65 24.85
C THR A 50 -1.30 -0.46 24.66
N THR A 51 -2.54 -0.56 25.14
CA THR A 51 -3.50 0.55 25.14
C THR A 51 -3.10 1.67 26.11
N PRO A 52 -3.43 2.94 25.79
CA PRO A 52 -4.01 3.42 24.53
C PRO A 52 -2.96 3.52 23.41
N GLY A 53 -3.37 3.20 22.18
CA GLY A 53 -2.47 3.20 21.01
C GLY A 53 -3.22 3.42 19.69
N THR A 54 -2.46 3.76 18.65
CA THR A 54 -2.97 3.96 17.29
C THR A 54 -2.15 3.12 16.33
N ILE A 55 -2.82 2.33 15.50
CA ILE A 55 -2.20 1.53 14.43
C ILE A 55 -2.60 2.17 13.10
N SER A 56 -1.60 2.63 12.36
CA SER A 56 -1.76 3.16 10.99
C SER A 56 -1.43 2.07 9.97
N ALA A 57 -1.93 2.24 8.74
CA ALA A 57 -1.68 1.32 7.62
C ALA A 57 -2.32 -0.08 7.77
N VAL A 58 -3.48 -0.16 8.42
CA VAL A 58 -4.24 -1.43 8.52
C VAL A 58 -4.91 -1.71 7.17
N PRO A 59 -4.66 -2.86 6.52
CA PRO A 59 -5.35 -3.21 5.27
C PRO A 59 -6.88 -3.26 5.46
N THR A 60 -7.65 -2.67 4.53
CA THR A 60 -9.13 -2.69 4.56
C THR A 60 -9.73 -3.69 3.60
#